data_AF-A0AAN8TI76-F1
#
_entry.id   AF-A0AAN8TI76-F1
#
_cell.length_a   1.000
_cell.length_b   1.000
_cell.length_c   1.000
_cell.angle_alpha   90.00
_cell.angle_beta   90.00
_cell.angle_gamma   90.00
#
_symmetry.space_group_name_H-M   'P 1'
#
loop_
_entity.id
_entity.type
_entity.pdbx_description
1 polymer ?
#
loop_
_entity_poly.entity_id
_entity_poly.type
_entity_poly.pdbx_seq_one_letter_code
_entity_poly.pdbx_strand_id
1 'polypeptide(L)'
;MLFVFTAIALLPPTIMGKLQHDPYQEKVATELENLLGRLEQYEKDMEEYHAKLAQWEDNRESRRRKLLMEEAEAKQQGAFKPINKSRNIFQRWMSRKPEDVEEGVGKWVSYLNREKKLDSQVGRRPAAPPAPKGLYLYGNVGSGKTMLMDMFYKASEGIVKHRRRFHFHEAMLNINEHMHKIWKSQMEQKSLQSSISGWVMNLPFDSKVKEWIAAEERYKQEVQMKNILLDVADKFLVNQADRRRGASILCFDEVQTVDVFAIVALSGILSRLLSTGTVLVATSNRAPTDLNQDGMQKEIFQKLLKKLEEHCETVLIGSEVDYRRLIAQRSIDQVHYIWPLNSNIKRKFEDIWNKISKQAGGSIISHTIPVMFGRTLEVPESYNGVARFNFEYLCGRPVLCSSWSSRLHCSG
;
A
#
# COMPACT_ATOMS: atom_id res chain seq x y z
N MET A 1 -17.15 25.06 -0.23
CA MET A 1 -18.43 25.36 -0.96
C MET A 1 -18.42 24.80 -2.38
N LEU A 2 -17.31 24.92 -3.13
CA LEU A 2 -17.17 24.32 -4.46
C LEU A 2 -17.35 22.79 -4.40
N PHE A 3 -16.80 22.12 -3.38
CA PHE A 3 -16.91 20.67 -3.22
C PHE A 3 -18.35 20.18 -3.04
N VAL A 4 -19.13 20.92 -2.24
CA VAL A 4 -20.55 20.64 -2.01
C VAL A 4 -21.35 20.83 -3.30
N PHE A 5 -21.07 21.88 -4.08
CA PHE A 5 -21.72 22.10 -5.39
C PHE A 5 -21.34 21.04 -6.44
N THR A 6 -20.08 20.58 -6.49
CA THR A 6 -19.65 19.50 -7.39
C THR A 6 -20.23 18.15 -6.96
N ALA A 7 -20.34 17.89 -5.64
CA ALA A 7 -21.03 16.72 -5.10
C ALA A 7 -22.53 16.72 -5.44
N ILE A 8 -23.17 17.89 -5.45
CA ILE A 8 -24.58 18.07 -5.87
C ILE A 8 -24.74 17.84 -7.38
N ALA A 9 -23.78 18.24 -8.21
CA ALA A 9 -23.84 18.11 -9.67
C ALA A 9 -23.61 16.68 -10.21
N LEU A 10 -22.93 15.82 -9.44
CA LEU A 10 -22.66 14.41 -9.82
C LEU A 10 -23.80 13.44 -9.46
N LEU A 11 -24.83 13.92 -8.76
CA LEU A 11 -26.01 13.13 -8.42
C LEU A 11 -27.04 13.27 -9.56
N PRO A 12 -27.69 12.18 -10.02
CA PRO A 12 -28.74 12.27 -11.04
C PRO A 12 -29.79 13.32 -10.66
N PRO A 13 -30.38 14.05 -11.64
CA PRO A 13 -31.20 15.24 -11.40
C PRO A 13 -32.43 15.00 -10.49
N THR A 14 -32.84 13.75 -10.31
CA THR A 14 -33.89 13.33 -9.36
C THR A 14 -33.47 13.36 -7.89
N ILE A 15 -32.17 13.38 -7.58
CA ILE A 15 -31.64 13.42 -6.19
C ILE A 15 -31.61 14.86 -5.65
N MET A 16 -31.49 15.85 -6.54
CA MET A 16 -31.29 17.28 -6.24
C MET A 16 -32.44 17.89 -5.41
N GLY A 17 -33.64 17.33 -5.46
CA GLY A 17 -34.85 17.94 -4.90
C GLY A 17 -35.02 17.90 -3.37
N LYS A 18 -34.27 17.07 -2.64
CA LYS A 18 -34.39 16.95 -1.16
C LYS A 18 -33.10 16.37 -0.53
N LEU A 19 -31.96 17.03 -0.64
CA LEU A 19 -30.85 16.77 0.29
C LEU A 19 -31.26 17.40 1.63
N GLN A 20 -31.77 16.59 2.56
CA GLN A 20 -31.95 17.05 3.93
C GLN A 20 -30.58 17.39 4.50
N HIS A 21 -30.47 18.53 5.16
CA HIS A 21 -29.24 19.00 5.77
C HIS A 21 -28.78 18.01 6.85
N ASP A 22 -27.72 17.25 6.57
CA ASP A 22 -27.08 16.35 7.53
C ASP A 22 -25.78 17.03 8.02
N PRO A 23 -25.76 17.58 9.25
CA PRO A 23 -24.61 18.31 9.77
C PRO A 23 -23.36 17.42 9.89
N TYR A 24 -23.51 16.09 10.03
CA TYR A 24 -22.38 15.18 10.06
C TYR A 24 -21.74 15.02 8.68
N GLN A 25 -22.56 14.96 7.62
CA GLN A 25 -22.06 14.91 6.24
C GLN A 25 -21.39 16.22 5.84
N GLU A 26 -21.94 17.36 6.23
CA GLU A 26 -21.34 18.67 5.98
C GLU A 26 -19.96 18.79 6.65
N LYS A 27 -19.85 18.35 7.92
CA LYS A 27 -18.58 18.31 8.61
C LYS A 27 -17.56 17.45 7.86
N VAL A 28 -17.94 16.24 7.46
CA VAL A 28 -17.04 15.32 6.75
C VAL A 28 -16.63 15.90 5.38
N ALA A 29 -17.56 16.49 4.64
CA ALA A 29 -17.28 17.15 3.38
C ALA A 29 -16.31 18.34 3.55
N THR A 30 -16.46 19.12 4.62
CA THR A 30 -15.56 20.22 4.96
C THR A 30 -14.15 19.71 5.25
N GLU A 31 -14.00 18.62 6.02
CA GLU A 31 -12.69 18.03 6.27
C GLU A 31 -12.02 17.47 5.00
N LEU A 32 -12.81 16.89 4.09
CA LEU A 32 -12.32 16.43 2.80
C LEU A 32 -11.87 17.60 1.90
N GLU A 33 -12.63 18.71 1.86
CA GLU A 33 -12.27 19.94 1.13
C GLU A 33 -10.97 20.55 1.70
N ASN A 34 -10.86 20.63 3.03
CA ASN A 34 -9.65 21.09 3.73
C ASN A 34 -8.43 20.20 3.42
N LEU A 35 -8.62 18.89 3.38
CA LEU A 35 -7.55 17.96 3.01
C LEU A 35 -7.08 18.18 1.57
N LEU A 36 -8.00 18.39 0.62
CA LEU A 36 -7.64 18.66 -0.78
C LEU A 36 -6.81 19.94 -0.94
N GLY A 37 -7.19 21.01 -0.23
CA GLY A 37 -6.39 22.24 -0.22
C GLY A 37 -4.98 22.03 0.31
N ARG A 38 -4.82 21.25 1.40
CA ARG A 38 -3.49 20.88 1.93
C ARG A 38 -2.69 20.01 0.97
N LEU A 39 -3.35 19.11 0.24
CA LEU A 39 -2.71 18.22 -0.74
C LEU A 39 -2.15 18.98 -1.94
N GLU A 40 -2.81 20.05 -2.39
CA GLU A 40 -2.32 20.86 -3.51
C GLU A 40 -0.95 21.49 -3.21
N GLN A 41 -0.79 22.06 -2.02
CA GLN A 41 0.52 22.60 -1.60
C GLN A 41 1.53 21.48 -1.39
N TYR A 42 1.11 20.38 -0.75
CA TYR A 42 1.99 19.26 -0.45
C TYR A 42 2.52 18.54 -1.71
N GLU A 43 1.74 18.49 -2.80
CA GLU A 43 2.20 17.97 -4.10
C GLU A 43 3.42 18.77 -4.58
N LYS A 44 3.35 20.10 -4.56
CA LYS A 44 4.44 21.00 -4.99
C LYS A 44 5.68 20.82 -4.12
N ASP A 45 5.51 20.77 -2.80
CA ASP A 45 6.61 20.56 -1.86
C ASP A 45 7.30 19.20 -2.08
N MET A 46 6.52 18.15 -2.35
CA MET A 46 7.03 16.81 -2.63
C MET A 46 7.73 16.71 -3.99
N GLU A 47 7.26 17.43 -5.01
CA GLU A 47 7.96 17.52 -6.30
C GLU A 47 9.33 18.15 -6.15
N GLU A 48 9.42 19.26 -5.42
CA GLU A 48 10.68 19.94 -5.13
C GLU A 48 11.60 19.03 -4.31
N TYR A 49 11.06 18.37 -3.29
CA TYR A 49 11.80 17.40 -2.48
C TYR A 49 12.36 16.24 -3.31
N HIS A 50 11.56 15.61 -4.17
CA HIS A 50 12.03 14.51 -5.02
C HIS A 50 13.06 14.98 -6.07
N ALA A 51 12.95 16.21 -6.57
CA ALA A 51 13.97 16.80 -7.43
C ALA A 51 15.31 16.98 -6.69
N LYS A 52 15.29 17.57 -5.48
CA LYS A 52 16.46 17.72 -4.62
C LYS A 52 17.05 16.36 -4.22
N LEU A 53 16.20 15.40 -3.89
CA LEU A 53 16.61 14.06 -3.52
C LEU A 53 17.33 13.34 -4.67
N ALA A 54 16.76 13.38 -5.88
CA ALA A 54 17.39 12.77 -7.05
C ALA A 54 18.76 13.39 -7.35
N GLN A 55 18.88 14.72 -7.28
CA GLN A 55 20.16 15.41 -7.46
C GLN A 55 21.17 15.01 -6.38
N TRP A 56 20.74 14.89 -5.12
CA TRP A 56 21.59 14.44 -4.03
C TRP A 56 22.03 12.99 -4.20
N GLU A 57 21.14 12.09 -4.62
CA GLU A 57 21.43 10.68 -4.88
C GLU A 57 22.43 10.51 -6.02
N ASP A 58 22.24 11.22 -7.14
CA ASP A 58 23.16 11.22 -8.29
C ASP A 58 24.56 11.75 -7.90
N ASN A 59 24.61 12.83 -7.13
CA ASN A 59 25.86 13.39 -6.61
C ASN A 59 26.57 12.41 -5.67
N ARG A 60 25.82 11.77 -4.76
CA ARG A 60 26.35 10.80 -3.81
C ARG A 60 26.90 9.57 -4.51
N GLU A 61 26.17 9.04 -5.48
CA GLU A 61 26.59 7.86 -6.23
C GLU A 61 27.81 8.16 -7.09
N SER A 62 27.83 9.31 -7.78
CA SER A 62 28.98 9.77 -8.54
C SER A 62 30.22 9.90 -7.66
N ARG A 63 30.08 10.43 -6.45
CA ARG A 63 31.20 10.55 -5.51
C ARG A 63 31.64 9.21 -4.96
N ARG A 64 30.70 8.31 -4.66
CA ARG A 64 30.99 6.92 -4.24
C ARG A 64 31.80 6.18 -5.29
N ARG A 65 31.41 6.27 -6.56
CA ARG A 65 32.15 5.65 -7.67
C ARG A 65 33.57 6.20 -7.76
N LYS A 66 33.76 7.52 -7.66
CA LYS A 66 35.10 8.13 -7.60
C LYS A 66 35.96 7.61 -6.44
N LEU A 67 35.40 7.53 -5.23
CA LEU A 67 36.11 6.99 -4.06
C LEU A 67 36.50 5.52 -4.25
N LEU A 68 35.62 4.70 -4.84
CA LEU A 68 35.93 3.31 -5.15
C LEU A 68 37.06 3.19 -6.18
N MET A 69 37.12 4.09 -7.17
CA MET A 69 38.23 4.15 -8.14
C MET A 69 39.55 4.56 -7.46
N GLU A 70 39.54 5.62 -6.64
CA GLU A 70 40.71 6.07 -5.87
C GLU A 70 41.26 4.93 -4.98
N GLU A 71 40.38 4.17 -4.31
CA GLU A 71 40.77 3.01 -3.50
C GLU A 71 41.28 1.83 -4.34
N ALA A 72 40.68 1.60 -5.52
CA ALA A 72 41.10 0.56 -6.46
C ALA A 72 42.51 0.84 -7.00
N GLU A 73 42.78 2.07 -7.42
CA GLU A 73 44.10 2.53 -7.87
C GLU A 73 45.15 2.40 -6.77
N ALA A 74 44.83 2.82 -5.54
CA ALA A 74 45.72 2.69 -4.39
C ALA A 74 46.06 1.22 -4.09
N LYS A 75 45.11 0.29 -4.27
CA LYS A 75 45.31 -1.16 -4.10
C LYS A 75 46.08 -1.80 -5.26
N GLN A 76 46.06 -1.20 -6.45
CA GLN A 76 46.84 -1.67 -7.59
C GLN A 76 48.29 -1.17 -7.52
N GLN A 77 48.50 0.10 -7.17
CA GLN A 77 49.83 0.70 -7.00
C GLN A 77 50.52 0.18 -5.73
N GLY A 78 49.78 0.02 -4.64
CA GLY A 78 50.22 -0.68 -3.45
C GLY A 78 49.95 -2.16 -3.64
N ALA A 79 50.83 -2.88 -4.35
CA ALA A 79 50.81 -4.33 -4.47
C ALA A 79 50.28 -4.95 -3.20
N PHE A 80 49.10 -5.60 -3.27
CA PHE A 80 48.31 -6.16 -2.17
C PHE A 80 49.24 -6.68 -1.07
N LYS A 81 49.66 -5.81 -0.14
CA LYS A 81 50.54 -6.25 0.93
C LYS A 81 49.64 -7.17 1.74
N PRO A 82 49.96 -8.46 1.88
CA PRO A 82 49.22 -9.29 2.81
C PRO A 82 49.20 -8.52 4.12
N ILE A 83 48.05 -8.46 4.78
CA ILE A 83 47.90 -7.76 6.06
C ILE A 83 48.97 -8.35 6.99
N ASN A 84 50.12 -7.69 7.02
CA ASN A 84 51.20 -8.03 7.90
C ASN A 84 50.75 -7.39 9.20
N LYS A 85 50.18 -8.23 10.08
CA LYS A 85 50.06 -7.93 11.49
C LYS A 85 51.36 -7.25 11.93
N SER A 86 51.24 -6.13 12.67
CA SER A 86 52.31 -5.30 13.26
C SER A 86 52.55 -4.01 12.46
N ARG A 87 52.31 -2.78 12.97
CA ARG A 87 52.56 -2.26 14.32
C ARG A 87 51.88 -0.89 14.54
N ASN A 88 51.53 -0.61 15.80
CA ASN A 88 51.62 0.70 16.48
C ASN A 88 50.43 1.66 16.70
N ILE A 89 49.18 1.20 16.81
CA ILE A 89 48.16 2.02 17.54
C ILE A 89 47.32 1.19 18.53
N PHE A 90 47.18 -0.12 18.30
CA PHE A 90 46.46 -1.03 19.19
C PHE A 90 47.20 -1.36 20.51
N GLN A 91 48.44 -0.90 20.68
CA GLN A 91 49.33 -1.32 21.77
C GLN A 91 48.90 -0.88 23.18
N ARG A 92 47.82 -0.10 23.30
CA ARG A 92 47.28 0.35 24.59
C ARG A 92 45.89 -0.19 24.95
N TRP A 93 45.29 -1.01 24.08
CA TRP A 93 43.99 -1.68 24.37
C TRP A 93 44.07 -3.22 24.33
N MET A 94 45.27 -3.77 24.11
CA MET A 94 45.56 -5.21 24.10
C MET A 94 45.76 -5.80 25.51
N SER A 95 44.66 -6.06 26.22
CA SER A 95 44.66 -7.03 27.34
C SER A 95 43.31 -7.71 27.46
N ARG A 96 42.86 -8.35 26.38
CA ARG A 96 41.87 -9.44 26.38
C ARG A 96 41.94 -10.11 25.00
N LYS A 97 42.17 -11.43 24.99
CA LYS A 97 42.25 -12.25 23.78
C LYS A 97 40.96 -12.09 22.94
N PRO A 98 41.06 -11.97 21.61
CA PRO A 98 39.97 -12.33 20.72
C PRO A 98 40.34 -13.63 19.98
N GLU A 99 39.80 -14.74 20.47
CA GLU A 99 39.34 -15.80 19.56
C GLU A 99 38.07 -15.28 18.88
N ASP A 100 37.94 -15.54 17.58
CA ASP A 100 36.83 -15.18 16.69
C ASP A 100 36.51 -13.68 16.50
N VAL A 101 37.25 -13.03 15.60
CA VAL A 101 36.71 -11.88 14.84
C VAL A 101 36.27 -12.41 13.48
N GLU A 102 34.95 -12.55 13.29
CA GLU A 102 34.32 -12.97 12.04
C GLU A 102 34.82 -12.13 10.84
N GLU A 103 35.09 -12.79 9.71
CA GLU A 103 35.59 -12.18 8.46
C GLU A 103 34.70 -11.03 7.91
N GLY A 104 33.49 -10.85 8.45
CA GLY A 104 32.53 -9.80 8.08
C GLY A 104 32.77 -8.43 8.71
N VAL A 105 33.41 -8.35 9.89
CA VAL A 105 33.50 -7.10 10.67
C VAL A 105 34.37 -6.05 9.97
N GLY A 106 35.48 -6.47 9.35
CA GLY A 106 36.38 -5.57 8.61
C GLY A 106 35.73 -4.95 7.36
N LYS A 107 34.91 -5.72 6.65
CA LYS A 107 34.15 -5.23 5.48
C LYS A 107 33.11 -4.19 5.89
N TRP A 108 32.37 -4.46 6.97
CA TRP A 108 31.36 -3.54 7.50
C TRP A 108 31.96 -2.21 7.99
N VAL A 109 33.08 -2.26 8.72
CA VAL A 109 33.80 -1.04 9.16
C VAL A 109 34.29 -0.23 7.96
N SER A 110 34.81 -0.91 6.92
CA SER A 110 35.24 -0.24 5.70
C SER A 110 34.08 0.44 4.97
N TYR A 111 32.93 -0.23 4.87
CA TYR A 111 31.69 0.33 4.34
C TYR A 111 31.24 1.57 5.12
N LEU A 112 31.20 1.49 6.46
CA LEU A 112 30.81 2.61 7.32
C LEU A 112 31.74 3.82 7.20
N ASN A 113 33.06 3.60 7.10
CA ASN A 113 34.01 4.68 6.91
C ASN A 113 33.80 5.40 5.57
N ARG A 114 33.44 4.66 4.51
CA ARG A 114 33.06 5.26 3.21
C ARG A 114 31.77 6.05 3.31
N GLU A 115 30.74 5.50 3.96
CA GLU A 115 29.47 6.21 4.16
C GLU A 115 29.69 7.52 4.93
N LYS A 116 30.52 7.51 5.98
CA LYS A 116 30.88 8.71 6.74
C LYS A 116 31.66 9.75 5.91
N LYS A 117 32.59 9.30 5.05
CA LYS A 117 33.34 10.17 4.13
C LYS A 117 32.44 10.75 3.02
N LEU A 118 31.42 9.99 2.59
CA LEU A 118 30.41 10.47 1.65
C LEU A 118 29.50 11.52 2.31
N ASP A 119 29.04 11.26 3.53
CA ASP A 119 28.20 12.20 4.29
C ASP A 119 28.90 13.55 4.52
N SER A 120 30.22 13.53 4.78
CA SER A 120 30.99 14.77 4.99
C SER A 120 31.20 15.58 3.70
N GLN A 121 31.15 14.94 2.53
CA GLN A 121 31.44 15.60 1.25
C GLN A 121 30.19 15.99 0.45
N VAL A 122 29.14 15.17 0.50
CA VAL A 122 27.89 15.38 -0.28
C VAL A 122 26.84 16.12 0.56
N GLY A 123 27.06 16.21 1.87
CA GLY A 123 26.12 16.82 2.80
C GLY A 123 24.96 15.89 3.16
N ARG A 124 24.06 16.40 4.01
CA ARG A 124 22.93 15.62 4.53
C ARG A 124 21.90 15.35 3.45
N ARG A 125 21.28 14.17 3.52
CA ARG A 125 20.12 13.82 2.68
C ARG A 125 19.01 14.87 2.90
N PRO A 126 18.36 15.36 1.84
CA PRO A 126 17.18 16.21 1.97
C PRO A 126 16.14 15.55 2.88
N ALA A 127 15.50 16.34 3.75
CA ALA A 127 14.40 15.86 4.58
C ALA A 127 13.08 15.99 3.81
N ALA A 128 12.22 14.97 3.91
CA ALA A 128 10.89 15.03 3.32
C ALA A 128 10.05 16.10 4.05
N PRO A 129 9.23 16.88 3.32
CA PRO A 129 8.29 17.81 3.95
C PRO A 129 7.29 17.04 4.82
N PRO A 130 6.77 17.66 5.89
CA PRO A 130 5.80 17.01 6.77
C PRO A 130 4.48 16.76 6.02
N ALA A 131 4.06 15.50 5.96
CA ALA A 131 2.81 15.15 5.29
C ALA A 131 1.59 15.70 6.03
N PRO A 132 0.58 16.24 5.32
CA PRO A 132 -0.68 16.61 5.93
C PRO A 132 -1.36 15.36 6.52
N LYS A 133 -2.02 15.51 7.66
CA LYS A 133 -2.83 14.43 8.22
C LYS A 133 -3.95 14.05 7.26
N GLY A 134 -4.00 12.76 6.94
CA GLY A 134 -5.09 12.15 6.19
C GLY A 134 -6.36 12.00 7.03
N LEU A 135 -7.31 11.20 6.57
CA LEU A 135 -8.63 11.07 7.21
C LEU A 135 -9.01 9.61 7.41
N TYR A 136 -9.44 9.27 8.62
CA TYR A 136 -10.06 7.99 8.93
C TYR A 136 -11.56 8.21 9.20
N LEU A 137 -12.37 7.93 8.19
CA LEU A 137 -13.82 8.09 8.23
C LEU A 137 -14.46 6.81 8.78
N TYR A 138 -15.27 6.91 9.83
CA TYR A 138 -15.97 5.74 10.37
C TYR A 138 -17.42 6.02 10.71
N GLY A 139 -18.27 5.00 10.66
CA GLY A 139 -19.69 5.13 11.00
C GLY A 139 -20.50 3.91 10.60
N ASN A 140 -21.81 3.94 10.85
CA ASN A 140 -22.71 2.80 10.63
C ASN A 140 -22.83 2.38 9.15
N VAL A 141 -23.28 1.15 8.93
CA VAL A 141 -23.56 0.65 7.57
C VAL A 141 -24.63 1.53 6.91
N GLY A 142 -24.45 1.88 5.64
CA GLY A 142 -25.39 2.73 4.91
C GLY A 142 -25.20 4.23 5.09
N SER A 143 -24.23 4.68 5.90
CA SER A 143 -23.99 6.11 6.16
C SER A 143 -23.33 6.90 5.02
N GLY A 144 -23.16 6.31 3.83
CA GLY A 144 -22.61 7.00 2.65
C GLY A 144 -21.08 7.10 2.57
N LYS A 145 -20.32 6.35 3.39
CA LYS A 145 -18.84 6.42 3.43
C LYS A 145 -18.17 6.18 2.08
N THR A 146 -18.60 5.15 1.36
CA THR A 146 -18.08 4.81 0.03
C THR A 146 -18.36 5.93 -0.99
N MET A 147 -19.54 6.55 -0.91
CA MET A 147 -19.89 7.69 -1.77
C MET A 147 -18.98 8.90 -1.50
N LEU A 148 -18.73 9.22 -0.23
CA LEU A 148 -17.80 10.29 0.16
C LEU A 148 -16.37 10.00 -0.34
N MET A 149 -15.92 8.75 -0.18
CA MET A 149 -14.63 8.31 -0.71
C MET A 149 -14.56 8.41 -2.24
N ASP A 150 -15.63 8.04 -2.95
CA ASP A 150 -15.72 8.19 -4.42
C ASP A 150 -15.54 9.65 -4.84
N MET A 151 -16.26 10.56 -4.19
CA MET A 151 -16.21 11.99 -4.48
C MET A 151 -14.82 12.56 -4.20
N PHE A 152 -14.22 12.25 -3.05
CA PHE A 152 -12.86 12.65 -2.72
C PHE A 152 -11.83 12.11 -3.71
N TYR A 153 -11.90 10.82 -4.04
CA TYR A 153 -10.94 10.20 -4.95
C TYR A 153 -11.04 10.78 -6.37
N LYS A 154 -12.24 11.11 -6.83
CA LYS A 154 -12.44 11.81 -8.12
C LYS A 154 -11.91 13.24 -8.05
N ALA A 155 -12.17 13.97 -6.98
CA ALA A 155 -11.74 15.37 -6.90
C ALA A 155 -10.25 15.56 -6.61
N SER A 156 -9.56 14.54 -6.09
CA SER A 156 -8.09 14.53 -6.01
C SER A 156 -7.42 14.32 -7.37
N GLU A 157 -8.19 13.96 -8.42
CA GLU A 157 -7.71 13.93 -9.79
C GLU A 157 -7.28 15.33 -10.25
N GLY A 158 -6.05 15.45 -10.76
CA GLY A 158 -5.46 16.73 -11.16
C GLY A 158 -4.77 17.50 -10.02
N ILE A 159 -5.00 17.12 -8.75
CA ILE A 159 -4.29 17.69 -7.60
C ILE A 159 -3.05 16.85 -7.27
N VAL A 160 -3.23 15.53 -7.11
CA VAL A 160 -2.12 14.60 -6.82
C VAL A 160 -1.95 13.60 -7.94
N LYS A 161 -0.71 13.47 -8.43
CA LYS A 161 -0.40 12.57 -9.54
C LYS A 161 -0.48 11.10 -9.14
N HIS A 162 0.01 10.77 -7.96
CA HIS A 162 0.11 9.37 -7.52
C HIS A 162 -1.02 9.01 -6.55
N ARG A 163 -2.12 8.50 -7.10
CA ARG A 163 -3.28 8.07 -6.33
C ARG A 163 -3.57 6.58 -6.52
N ARG A 164 -3.87 5.87 -5.44
CA ARG A 164 -4.38 4.51 -5.48
C ARG A 164 -5.55 4.36 -4.53
N ARG A 165 -6.53 3.57 -4.95
CA ARG A 165 -7.65 3.16 -4.11
C ARG A 165 -7.76 1.64 -4.12
N PHE A 166 -7.99 1.07 -2.95
CA PHE A 166 -8.21 -0.36 -2.79
C PHE A 166 -9.38 -0.62 -1.86
N HIS A 167 -10.14 -1.67 -2.14
CA HIS A 167 -10.89 -2.33 -1.08
C HIS A 167 -9.92 -3.09 -0.18
N PHE A 168 -10.14 -3.05 1.14
CA PHE A 168 -9.19 -3.60 2.11
C PHE A 168 -8.78 -5.06 1.82
N HIS A 169 -9.74 -5.92 1.51
CA HIS A 169 -9.48 -7.34 1.26
C HIS A 169 -8.67 -7.56 -0.03
N GLU A 170 -8.93 -6.77 -1.07
CA GLU A 170 -8.20 -6.82 -2.35
C GLU A 170 -6.74 -6.41 -2.14
N ALA A 171 -6.50 -5.36 -1.35
CA ALA A 171 -5.15 -4.96 -1.00
C ALA A 171 -4.41 -6.07 -0.25
N MET A 172 -5.07 -6.77 0.65
CA MET A 172 -4.44 -7.87 1.38
C MET A 172 -4.03 -9.03 0.46
N LEU A 173 -4.86 -9.37 -0.53
CA LEU A 173 -4.52 -10.35 -1.56
C LEU A 173 -3.27 -9.93 -2.34
N ASN A 174 -3.26 -8.68 -2.79
CA ASN A 174 -2.18 -8.12 -3.60
C ASN A 174 -0.85 -8.07 -2.81
N ILE A 175 -0.92 -7.66 -1.55
CA ILE A 175 0.23 -7.68 -0.62
C ILE A 175 0.78 -9.09 -0.46
N ASN A 176 -0.09 -10.08 -0.22
CA ASN A 176 0.33 -11.46 -0.04
C ASN A 176 0.98 -12.03 -1.30
N GLU A 177 0.38 -11.79 -2.47
CA GLU A 177 0.94 -12.21 -3.75
C GLU A 177 2.33 -11.59 -3.99
N HIS A 178 2.49 -10.29 -3.70
CA HIS A 178 3.78 -9.62 -3.82
C HIS A 178 4.84 -10.14 -2.85
N MET A 179 4.46 -10.42 -1.59
CA MET A 179 5.37 -11.05 -0.63
C MET A 179 5.87 -12.40 -1.15
N HIS A 180 4.96 -13.26 -1.63
CA HIS A 180 5.33 -14.56 -2.18
C HIS A 180 6.23 -14.45 -3.42
N LYS A 181 5.94 -13.52 -4.34
CA LYS A 181 6.78 -13.27 -5.52
C LYS A 181 8.19 -12.86 -5.11
N ILE A 182 8.32 -11.94 -4.14
CA ILE A 182 9.63 -11.48 -3.67
C ILE A 182 10.39 -12.63 -3.00
N TRP A 183 9.76 -13.39 -2.10
CA TRP A 183 10.38 -14.57 -1.49
C TRP A 183 10.89 -15.57 -2.52
N LYS A 184 10.09 -15.88 -3.54
CA LYS A 184 10.51 -16.78 -4.62
C LYS A 184 11.70 -16.23 -5.39
N SER A 185 11.66 -14.95 -5.77
CA SER A 185 12.78 -14.30 -6.49
C SER A 185 14.07 -14.24 -5.67
N GLN A 186 13.99 -14.06 -4.34
CA GLN A 186 15.17 -14.05 -3.47
C GLN A 186 15.81 -15.44 -3.36
N MET A 187 15.00 -16.51 -3.36
CA MET A 187 15.50 -17.88 -3.40
C MET A 187 16.22 -18.19 -4.71
N GLU A 188 15.67 -17.71 -5.83
CA GLU A 188 16.24 -17.87 -7.17
C GLU A 188 17.48 -16.99 -7.40
N GLN A 189 17.52 -15.76 -6.87
CA GLN A 189 18.68 -14.86 -7.00
C GLN A 189 19.89 -15.30 -6.17
N LYS A 190 19.68 -15.95 -5.02
CA LYS A 190 20.77 -16.54 -4.22
C LYS A 190 21.58 -17.59 -4.99
N SER A 191 21.01 -18.24 -6.01
CA SER A 191 21.74 -19.21 -6.84
C SER A 191 22.50 -18.58 -8.02
N LEU A 192 22.20 -17.32 -8.38
CA LEU A 192 22.74 -16.61 -9.55
C LEU A 192 23.77 -15.49 -9.21
N GLN A 193 24.02 -15.22 -7.92
CA GLN A 193 24.92 -14.15 -7.43
C GLN A 193 26.43 -14.34 -7.74
N SER A 194 26.81 -15.31 -8.57
CA SER A 194 28.20 -15.61 -8.93
C SER A 194 28.78 -14.73 -10.06
N SER A 195 27.95 -13.96 -10.77
CA SER A 195 28.40 -13.18 -11.94
C SER A 195 28.73 -11.72 -11.58
N ILE A 196 29.92 -11.27 -11.98
CA ILE A 196 30.39 -9.88 -11.86
C ILE A 196 29.57 -8.99 -12.82
N SER A 197 29.17 -7.79 -12.38
CA SER A 197 28.41 -6.84 -13.19
C SER A 197 29.21 -6.42 -14.45
N GLY A 198 28.53 -6.29 -15.60
CA GLY A 198 29.21 -6.06 -16.89
C GLY A 198 30.04 -4.77 -16.96
N TRP A 199 29.67 -3.75 -16.17
CA TRP A 199 30.43 -2.50 -16.10
C TRP A 199 31.75 -2.67 -15.31
N VAL A 200 31.78 -3.51 -14.27
CA VAL A 200 33.00 -3.81 -13.49
C VAL A 200 34.00 -4.60 -14.33
N MET A 201 33.53 -5.48 -15.21
CA MET A 201 34.37 -6.26 -16.11
C MET A 201 35.17 -5.39 -17.08
N ASN A 202 34.58 -4.28 -17.54
CA ASN A 202 35.15 -3.36 -18.52
C ASN A 202 36.13 -2.33 -17.90
N LEU A 203 36.38 -2.36 -16.59
CA LEU A 203 37.32 -1.45 -15.93
C LEU A 203 38.79 -1.82 -16.23
N PRO A 204 39.73 -0.87 -16.25
CA PRO A 204 41.15 -1.12 -16.51
C PRO A 204 41.90 -1.60 -15.25
N PHE A 205 41.33 -2.53 -14.48
CA PHE A 205 41.91 -3.09 -13.26
C PHE A 205 42.18 -4.60 -13.38
N ASP A 206 43.09 -5.10 -12.55
CA ASP A 206 43.37 -6.53 -12.43
C ASP A 206 42.18 -7.31 -11.83
N SER A 207 42.13 -8.63 -12.11
CA SER A 207 41.01 -9.50 -11.68
C SER A 207 40.72 -9.40 -10.18
N LYS A 208 41.75 -9.33 -9.33
CA LYS A 208 41.59 -9.22 -7.87
C LYS A 208 40.90 -7.92 -7.43
N VAL A 209 41.19 -6.81 -8.10
CA VAL A 209 40.58 -5.51 -7.78
C VAL A 209 39.15 -5.46 -8.32
N LYS A 210 38.89 -6.02 -9.50
CA LYS A 210 37.54 -6.19 -10.05
C LYS A 210 36.64 -7.05 -9.17
N GLU A 211 37.15 -8.20 -8.70
CA GLU A 211 36.45 -9.07 -7.76
C GLU A 211 36.13 -8.36 -6.44
N TRP A 212 37.06 -7.53 -5.95
CA TRP A 212 36.83 -6.72 -4.77
C TRP A 212 35.73 -5.66 -4.97
N ILE A 213 35.73 -4.92 -6.09
CA ILE A 213 34.68 -3.96 -6.43
C ILE A 213 33.32 -4.68 -6.52
N ALA A 214 33.29 -5.83 -7.19
CA ALA A 214 32.08 -6.65 -7.32
C ALA A 214 31.56 -7.17 -5.97
N ALA A 215 32.46 -7.47 -5.02
CA ALA A 215 32.08 -7.87 -3.66
C ALA A 215 31.48 -6.69 -2.87
N GLU A 216 31.99 -5.47 -3.05
CA GLU A 216 31.45 -4.26 -2.43
C GLU A 216 30.07 -3.86 -3.00
N GLU A 217 29.85 -4.06 -4.31
CA GLU A 217 28.52 -3.89 -4.91
C GLU A 217 27.51 -4.89 -4.35
N ARG A 218 27.90 -6.16 -4.27
CA ARG A 218 27.05 -7.23 -3.69
C ARG A 218 26.70 -6.94 -2.24
N TYR A 219 27.67 -6.51 -1.43
CA TYR A 219 27.43 -6.17 -0.04
C TYR A 219 26.42 -5.01 0.11
N LYS A 220 26.51 -3.97 -0.73
CA LYS A 220 25.52 -2.89 -0.75
C LYS A 220 24.12 -3.42 -1.08
N GLN A 221 24.00 -4.29 -2.08
CA GLN A 221 22.73 -4.90 -2.45
C GLN A 221 22.16 -5.74 -1.31
N GLU A 222 22.98 -6.57 -0.67
CA GLU A 222 22.57 -7.39 0.49
C GLU A 222 22.08 -6.55 1.67
N VAL A 223 22.75 -5.43 1.97
CA VAL A 223 22.31 -4.49 3.01
C VAL A 223 20.97 -3.84 2.67
N GLN A 224 20.75 -3.50 1.39
CA GLN A 224 19.49 -2.92 0.91
C GLN A 224 18.33 -3.92 0.91
N MET A 225 18.59 -5.19 0.61
CA MET A 225 17.57 -6.24 0.46
C MET A 225 16.99 -6.80 1.77
N LYS A 226 17.45 -6.33 2.94
CA LYS A 226 17.11 -6.96 4.24
C LYS A 226 15.66 -6.80 4.72
N ASN A 227 14.77 -6.12 3.99
CA ASN A 227 13.38 -5.96 4.40
C ASN A 227 12.40 -6.15 3.24
N ILE A 228 11.91 -7.38 3.05
CA ILE A 228 10.87 -7.71 2.06
C ILE A 228 9.66 -6.78 2.16
N LEU A 229 9.26 -6.39 3.38
CA LEU A 229 8.12 -5.49 3.59
C LEU A 229 8.35 -4.08 3.00
N LEU A 230 9.60 -3.61 2.96
CA LEU A 230 9.92 -2.33 2.31
C LEU A 230 9.73 -2.43 0.80
N ASP A 231 10.27 -3.49 0.18
CA ASP A 231 10.14 -3.73 -1.25
C ASP A 231 8.67 -3.92 -1.67
N VAL A 232 7.87 -4.59 -0.83
CA VAL A 232 6.42 -4.72 -1.05
C VAL A 232 5.75 -3.36 -0.95
N ALA A 233 6.06 -2.55 0.08
CA ALA A 233 5.46 -1.23 0.24
C ALA A 233 5.75 -0.32 -0.95
N ASP A 234 6.99 -0.31 -1.43
CA ASP A 234 7.41 0.47 -2.58
C ASP A 234 6.67 0.01 -3.85
N LYS A 235 6.50 -1.31 -4.07
CA LYS A 235 5.70 -1.85 -5.20
C LYS A 235 4.19 -1.66 -5.03
N PHE A 236 3.70 -1.62 -3.80
CA PHE A 236 2.27 -1.53 -3.49
C PHE A 236 1.67 -0.18 -3.88
N LEU A 237 2.48 0.89 -3.84
CA LEU A 237 2.07 2.19 -4.37
C LEU A 237 2.47 2.41 -5.84
N VAL A 238 3.56 1.82 -6.32
CA VAL A 238 4.25 2.25 -7.55
C VAL A 238 4.11 1.24 -8.70
N ASN A 239 3.64 1.70 -9.86
CA ASN A 239 3.94 1.01 -11.12
C ASN A 239 5.39 1.33 -11.48
N GLN A 240 6.22 0.31 -11.71
CA GLN A 240 7.67 0.39 -11.86
C GLN A 240 8.21 1.33 -12.96
N ALA A 241 7.33 1.93 -13.76
CA ALA A 241 7.69 2.73 -14.94
C ALA A 241 7.93 4.23 -14.65
N ASP A 242 7.35 4.81 -13.60
CA ASP A 242 7.47 6.26 -13.34
C ASP A 242 8.37 6.55 -12.14
N ARG A 243 9.53 7.17 -12.39
CA ARG A 243 10.33 7.84 -11.35
C ARG A 243 9.47 8.95 -10.74
N ARG A 244 8.80 8.65 -9.63
CA ARG A 244 7.80 9.54 -9.03
C ARG A 244 8.42 10.83 -8.52
N ARG A 245 7.97 11.96 -9.08
CA ARG A 245 8.00 13.27 -8.39
C ARG A 245 6.58 13.56 -7.90
N GLY A 246 6.45 14.19 -6.74
CA GLY A 246 5.16 14.56 -6.15
C GLY A 246 4.72 13.67 -4.99
N ALA A 247 3.61 14.05 -4.37
CA ALA A 247 3.01 13.38 -3.24
C ALA A 247 2.29 12.09 -3.65
N SER A 248 1.87 11.29 -2.67
CA SER A 248 1.12 10.06 -2.90
C SER A 248 -0.08 9.97 -1.96
N ILE A 249 -1.24 9.59 -2.51
CA ILE A 249 -2.47 9.34 -1.76
C ILE A 249 -2.82 7.86 -1.85
N LEU A 250 -3.11 7.25 -0.70
CA LEU A 250 -3.64 5.91 -0.58
C LEU A 250 -5.04 5.97 0.02
N CYS A 251 -6.03 5.49 -0.73
CA CYS A 251 -7.41 5.39 -0.29
C CYS A 251 -7.77 3.93 0.04
N PHE A 252 -8.14 3.64 1.29
CA PHE A 252 -8.67 2.33 1.67
C PHE A 252 -10.18 2.39 1.91
N ASP A 253 -10.90 1.61 1.12
CA ASP A 253 -12.32 1.39 1.34
C ASP A 253 -12.55 0.19 2.26
N GLU A 254 -13.55 0.31 3.14
CA GLU A 254 -14.01 -0.75 4.03
C GLU A 254 -12.91 -1.44 4.87
N VAL A 255 -12.08 -0.66 5.55
CA VAL A 255 -11.05 -1.19 6.47
C VAL A 255 -11.70 -2.02 7.57
N GLN A 256 -11.29 -3.28 7.66
CA GLN A 256 -11.78 -4.25 8.63
C GLN A 256 -10.63 -5.16 9.06
N THR A 257 -10.66 -5.69 10.27
CA THR A 257 -9.73 -6.73 10.69
C THR A 257 -10.25 -8.07 10.25
N VAL A 258 -9.42 -8.79 9.49
CA VAL A 258 -9.81 -10.07 8.88
C VAL A 258 -8.90 -11.19 9.38
N ASP A 259 -7.61 -10.89 9.58
CA ASP A 259 -6.59 -11.87 9.95
C ASP A 259 -5.39 -11.19 10.65
N VAL A 260 -4.76 -11.87 11.60
CA VAL A 260 -3.52 -11.49 12.28
C VAL A 260 -2.41 -11.24 11.28
N PHE A 261 -2.20 -12.17 10.34
CA PHE A 261 -1.11 -12.07 9.37
C PHE A 261 -1.30 -10.86 8.46
N ALA A 262 -2.56 -10.58 8.09
CA ALA A 262 -2.91 -9.42 7.31
C ALA A 262 -2.59 -8.11 8.06
N ILE A 263 -2.94 -8.03 9.34
CA ILE A 263 -2.67 -6.85 10.17
C ILE A 263 -1.16 -6.61 10.33
N VAL A 264 -0.36 -7.67 10.52
CA VAL A 264 1.11 -7.53 10.63
C VAL A 264 1.71 -6.99 9.34
N ALA A 265 1.36 -7.60 8.19
CA ALA A 265 1.87 -7.17 6.89
C ALA A 265 1.45 -5.73 6.57
N LEU A 266 0.16 -5.42 6.78
CA LEU A 266 -0.38 -4.09 6.58
C LEU A 266 0.28 -3.07 7.51
N SER A 267 0.49 -3.41 8.79
CA SER A 267 1.15 -2.52 9.75
C SER A 267 2.56 -2.15 9.31
N GLY A 268 3.34 -3.13 8.84
CA GLY A 268 4.68 -2.88 8.29
C GLY A 268 4.64 -1.97 7.06
N ILE A 269 3.74 -2.26 6.13
CA ILE A 269 3.60 -1.49 4.88
C ILE A 269 3.11 -0.07 5.15
N LEU A 270 2.00 0.10 5.89
CA LEU A 270 1.46 1.40 6.24
C LEU A 270 2.47 2.24 7.04
N SER A 271 3.16 1.63 8.01
CA SER A 271 4.20 2.35 8.76
C SER A 271 5.27 2.92 7.85
N ARG A 272 5.69 2.15 6.84
CA ARG A 272 6.63 2.63 5.83
C ARG A 272 6.04 3.74 4.98
N LEU A 273 4.86 3.53 4.40
CA LEU A 273 4.22 4.48 3.49
C LEU A 273 3.91 5.82 4.16
N LEU A 274 3.42 5.81 5.39
CA LEU A 274 3.16 7.03 6.17
C LEU A 274 4.46 7.75 6.51
N SER A 275 5.53 7.01 6.83
CA SER A 275 6.85 7.58 7.12
C SER A 275 7.56 8.15 5.87
N THR A 276 7.19 7.71 4.66
CA THR A 276 7.67 8.29 3.40
C THR A 276 6.81 9.46 2.92
N GLY A 277 5.80 9.86 3.70
CA GLY A 277 4.96 11.00 3.38
C GLY A 277 3.74 10.67 2.51
N THR A 278 3.31 9.40 2.46
CA THR A 278 2.03 9.02 1.84
C THR A 278 0.88 9.48 2.72
N VAL A 279 -0.13 10.12 2.12
CA VAL A 279 -1.34 10.54 2.81
C VAL A 279 -2.40 9.44 2.71
N LEU A 280 -2.97 9.06 3.85
CA LEU A 280 -3.96 7.98 3.95
C LEU A 280 -5.38 8.54 4.10
N VAL A 281 -6.31 8.09 3.25
CA VAL A 281 -7.74 8.28 3.48
C VAL A 281 -8.40 6.91 3.59
N ALA A 282 -9.10 6.66 4.68
CA ALA A 282 -9.67 5.35 4.98
C ALA A 282 -11.13 5.47 5.37
N THR A 283 -11.94 4.48 5.00
CA THR A 283 -13.32 4.33 5.49
C THR A 283 -13.48 3.02 6.25
N SER A 284 -14.19 3.02 7.37
CA SER A 284 -14.51 1.81 8.13
C SER A 284 -15.91 1.85 8.77
N ASN A 285 -16.42 0.67 9.13
CA ASN A 285 -17.61 0.58 9.98
C ASN A 285 -17.28 0.66 11.48
N ARG A 286 -15.99 0.64 11.85
CA ARG A 286 -15.53 0.65 13.24
C ARG A 286 -14.56 1.80 13.45
N ALA A 287 -14.48 2.31 14.68
CA ALA A 287 -13.42 3.24 15.04
C ALA A 287 -12.06 2.53 14.99
N PRO A 288 -10.93 3.24 14.84
CA PRO A 288 -9.60 2.63 14.84
C PRO A 288 -9.37 1.72 16.05
N THR A 289 -9.73 2.18 17.26
CA THR A 289 -9.60 1.42 18.52
C THR A 289 -10.39 0.11 18.52
N ASP A 290 -11.49 0.06 17.78
CA ASP A 290 -12.42 -1.07 17.71
C ASP A 290 -12.11 -2.06 16.58
N LEU A 291 -11.06 -1.80 15.80
CA LEU A 291 -10.65 -2.72 14.75
C LEU A 291 -10.18 -4.05 15.35
N ASN A 292 -9.41 -4.06 16.46
CA ASN A 292 -8.89 -5.31 17.04
C ASN A 292 -9.64 -5.77 18.30
N GLN A 293 -10.97 -5.79 18.24
CA GLN A 293 -11.80 -6.25 19.37
C GLN A 293 -11.50 -7.69 19.81
N ASP A 294 -11.05 -8.55 18.88
CA ASP A 294 -10.71 -9.95 19.16
C ASP A 294 -9.32 -10.13 19.80
N GLY A 295 -8.58 -9.04 20.05
CA GLY A 295 -7.38 -9.02 20.88
C GLY A 295 -6.13 -9.67 20.27
N MET A 296 -6.10 -9.91 18.95
CA MET A 296 -4.97 -10.59 18.31
C MET A 296 -3.74 -9.68 18.23
N GLN A 297 -2.59 -10.12 18.74
CA GLN A 297 -1.29 -9.41 18.67
C GLN A 297 -1.36 -7.90 19.04
N LYS A 298 -1.85 -7.62 20.26
CA LYS A 298 -2.09 -6.27 20.79
C LYS A 298 -0.94 -5.28 20.58
N GLU A 299 0.32 -5.71 20.73
CA GLU A 299 1.49 -4.83 20.57
C GLU A 299 1.68 -4.28 19.16
N ILE A 300 1.56 -5.15 18.14
CA ILE A 300 1.73 -4.76 16.73
C ILE A 300 0.56 -3.86 16.31
N PHE A 301 -0.64 -4.19 16.78
CA PHE A 301 -1.82 -3.40 16.53
C PHE A 301 -1.76 -2.03 17.21
N GLN A 302 -1.27 -1.93 18.46
CA GLN A 302 -1.07 -0.64 19.13
C GLN A 302 -0.06 0.25 18.39
N LYS A 303 1.01 -0.32 17.83
CA LYS A 303 1.95 0.43 16.99
C LYS A 303 1.26 0.98 15.73
N LEU A 304 0.40 0.18 15.11
CA LEU A 304 -0.41 0.62 13.96
C LEU A 304 -1.37 1.75 14.36
N LEU A 305 -2.10 1.61 15.47
CA LEU A 305 -3.02 2.65 15.97
C LEU A 305 -2.30 3.97 16.20
N LYS A 306 -1.15 3.93 16.90
CA LYS A 306 -0.34 5.12 17.14
C LYS A 306 0.06 5.79 15.82
N LYS A 307 0.44 4.99 14.82
CA LYS A 307 0.76 5.51 13.48
C LYS A 307 -0.45 6.11 12.76
N LEU A 308 -1.62 5.50 12.89
CA LEU A 308 -2.85 6.06 12.34
C LEU A 308 -3.22 7.37 13.03
N GLU A 309 -3.10 7.49 14.35
CA GLU A 309 -3.38 8.72 15.11
C GLU A 309 -2.37 9.85 14.80
N GLU A 310 -1.10 9.50 14.57
CA GLU A 310 -0.06 10.45 14.16
C GLU A 310 -0.34 11.04 12.78
N HIS A 311 -0.85 10.22 11.84
CA HIS A 311 -0.94 10.58 10.43
C HIS A 311 -2.37 10.78 9.88
N CYS A 312 -3.42 10.48 10.65
CA CYS A 312 -4.81 10.61 10.25
C CYS A 312 -5.63 11.31 11.32
N GLU A 313 -6.63 12.07 10.89
CA GLU A 313 -7.70 12.58 11.75
C GLU A 313 -8.91 11.67 11.65
N THR A 314 -9.44 11.26 12.80
CA THR A 314 -10.57 10.34 12.87
C THR A 314 -11.87 11.13 12.87
N VAL A 315 -12.74 10.87 11.88
CA VAL A 315 -14.00 11.58 11.68
C VAL A 315 -15.17 10.61 11.72
N LEU A 316 -16.08 10.83 12.68
CA LEU A 316 -17.32 10.07 12.80
C LEU A 316 -18.37 10.58 11.81
N ILE A 317 -18.88 9.67 11.00
CA ILE A 317 -20.05 9.84 10.14
C ILE A 317 -21.27 9.41 10.96
N GLY A 318 -21.75 10.33 11.80
CA GLY A 318 -22.79 10.12 12.82
C GLY A 318 -24.22 10.04 12.29
N SER A 319 -24.40 9.78 11.00
CA SER A 319 -25.74 9.73 10.41
C SER A 319 -26.47 8.45 10.82
N GLU A 320 -27.65 8.59 11.43
CA GLU A 320 -28.61 7.49 11.62
C GLU A 320 -29.30 7.09 10.30
N VAL A 321 -29.09 7.87 9.25
CA VAL A 321 -29.72 7.70 7.95
C VAL A 321 -29.00 6.63 7.14
N ASP A 322 -29.70 5.56 6.79
CA ASP A 322 -29.25 4.63 5.76
C ASP A 322 -29.58 5.20 4.37
N TYR A 323 -28.59 5.83 3.75
CA TYR A 323 -28.71 6.46 2.43
C TYR A 323 -29.07 5.46 1.33
N ARG A 324 -28.78 4.16 1.50
CA ARG A 324 -29.21 3.13 0.54
C ARG A 324 -30.73 3.03 0.51
N ARG A 325 -31.38 3.12 1.67
CA ARG A 325 -32.86 3.11 1.77
C ARG A 325 -33.46 4.37 1.16
N LEU A 326 -32.85 5.53 1.37
CA LEU A 326 -33.32 6.78 0.75
C LEU A 326 -33.23 6.75 -0.77
N ILE A 327 -32.13 6.23 -1.33
CA ILE A 327 -31.97 6.06 -2.78
C ILE A 327 -33.01 5.07 -3.30
N ALA A 328 -33.15 3.91 -2.64
CA ALA A 328 -34.10 2.88 -3.01
C ALA A 328 -35.57 3.33 -2.95
N GLN A 329 -35.95 4.15 -1.96
CA GLN A 329 -37.31 4.71 -1.84
C GLN A 329 -37.66 5.71 -2.94
N ARG A 330 -36.66 6.35 -3.56
CA ARG A 330 -36.86 7.33 -4.64
C ARG A 330 -36.88 6.68 -6.03
N SER A 331 -36.28 5.51 -6.18
CA SER A 331 -36.45 4.63 -7.35
C SER A 331 -37.78 3.88 -7.25
N ILE A 332 -38.87 4.58 -7.62
CA ILE A 332 -40.27 4.13 -7.54
C ILE A 332 -40.52 2.76 -8.22
N ASP A 333 -39.65 2.31 -9.14
CA ASP A 333 -39.84 1.11 -9.95
C ASP A 333 -38.91 -0.09 -9.63
N GLN A 334 -38.04 -0.01 -8.61
CA GLN A 334 -37.12 -1.10 -8.30
C GLN A 334 -37.52 -1.86 -7.02
N VAL A 335 -38.18 -3.00 -7.19
CA VAL A 335 -38.44 -3.94 -6.09
C VAL A 335 -37.15 -4.72 -5.79
N HIS A 336 -36.46 -4.35 -4.71
CA HIS A 336 -35.18 -4.96 -4.33
C HIS A 336 -35.30 -6.22 -3.47
N TYR A 337 -36.46 -6.46 -2.86
CA TYR A 337 -36.74 -7.62 -2.01
C TYR A 337 -38.16 -8.11 -2.30
N ILE A 338 -38.30 -9.42 -2.59
CA ILE A 338 -39.58 -10.00 -3.02
C ILE A 338 -39.96 -11.13 -2.07
N TRP A 339 -41.06 -10.93 -1.35
CA TRP A 339 -41.62 -11.86 -0.37
C TRP A 339 -43.16 -11.78 -0.40
N PRO A 340 -43.92 -12.84 -0.08
CA PRO A 340 -43.51 -14.22 0.25
C PRO A 340 -43.23 -15.08 -1.00
N LEU A 341 -42.52 -16.19 -0.85
CA LEU A 341 -42.23 -17.11 -1.97
C LEU A 341 -43.51 -17.73 -2.52
N ASN A 342 -43.99 -17.21 -3.67
CA ASN A 342 -45.11 -17.79 -4.41
C ASN A 342 -44.78 -17.89 -5.91
N SER A 343 -45.60 -18.65 -6.65
CA SER A 343 -45.38 -18.92 -8.08
C SER A 343 -45.44 -17.67 -8.97
N ASN A 344 -46.18 -16.63 -8.56
CA ASN A 344 -46.22 -15.34 -9.24
C ASN A 344 -44.93 -14.55 -9.03
N ILE A 345 -44.38 -14.57 -7.82
CA ILE A 345 -43.14 -13.91 -7.45
C ILE A 345 -41.94 -14.57 -8.11
N LYS A 346 -41.92 -15.91 -8.18
CA LYS A 346 -40.89 -16.63 -8.93
C LYS A 346 -40.87 -16.21 -10.39
N ARG A 347 -42.04 -16.08 -11.03
CA ARG A 347 -42.16 -15.54 -12.40
C ARG A 347 -41.62 -14.12 -12.51
N LYS A 348 -41.99 -13.21 -11.59
CA LYS A 348 -41.45 -11.83 -11.58
C LYS A 348 -39.93 -11.80 -11.44
N PHE A 349 -39.34 -12.68 -10.62
CA PHE A 349 -37.90 -12.79 -10.49
C PHE A 349 -37.25 -13.28 -11.79
N GLU A 350 -37.80 -14.31 -12.43
CA GLU A 350 -37.33 -14.77 -13.75
C GLU A 350 -37.47 -13.68 -14.81
N ASP A 351 -38.53 -12.86 -14.78
CA ASP A 351 -38.71 -11.74 -15.69
C ASP A 351 -37.63 -10.67 -15.49
N ILE A 352 -37.26 -10.36 -14.25
CA ILE A 352 -36.14 -9.45 -13.93
C ILE A 352 -34.82 -10.04 -14.42
N TRP A 353 -34.57 -11.32 -14.14
CA TRP A 353 -33.36 -12.02 -14.62
C TRP A 353 -33.27 -12.00 -16.14
N ASN A 354 -34.37 -12.28 -16.84
CA ASN A 354 -34.46 -12.24 -18.29
C ASN A 354 -34.29 -10.83 -18.87
N LYS A 355 -34.78 -9.79 -18.18
CA LYS A 355 -34.53 -8.39 -18.60
C LYS A 355 -33.05 -8.04 -18.52
N ILE A 356 -32.38 -8.44 -17.44
CA ILE A 356 -30.94 -8.20 -17.25
C ILE A 356 -30.12 -8.98 -18.29
N SER A 357 -30.50 -10.23 -18.59
CA SER A 357 -29.75 -11.09 -19.52
C SER A 357 -30.02 -10.79 -21.01
N LYS A 358 -31.16 -10.23 -21.38
CA LYS A 358 -31.51 -9.93 -22.79
C LYS A 358 -31.03 -8.57 -23.29
N GLN A 359 -30.61 -7.65 -22.43
CA GLN A 359 -30.25 -6.27 -22.84
C GLN A 359 -28.94 -6.16 -23.65
N ALA A 360 -28.08 -7.19 -23.70
CA ALA A 360 -26.80 -7.12 -24.42
C ALA A 360 -26.42 -8.37 -25.25
N GLY A 361 -27.34 -9.29 -25.52
CA GLY A 361 -27.14 -10.37 -26.51
C GLY A 361 -26.13 -11.49 -26.17
N GLY A 362 -25.56 -11.53 -24.96
CA GLY A 362 -24.66 -12.61 -24.52
C GLY A 362 -25.37 -13.90 -24.06
N SER A 363 -24.62 -15.00 -23.96
CA SER A 363 -25.08 -16.26 -23.36
C SER A 363 -24.87 -16.29 -21.84
N ILE A 364 -25.70 -17.05 -21.11
CA ILE A 364 -25.50 -17.33 -19.68
C ILE A 364 -24.36 -18.36 -19.56
N ILE A 365 -23.35 -18.06 -18.74
CA ILE A 365 -22.15 -18.89 -18.60
C ILE A 365 -21.97 -19.28 -17.13
N SER A 366 -21.52 -20.51 -16.89
CA SER A 366 -21.03 -20.94 -15.58
C SER A 366 -19.54 -20.65 -15.47
N HIS A 367 -19.12 -20.01 -14.38
CA HIS A 367 -17.72 -19.63 -14.16
C HIS A 367 -17.24 -20.08 -12.78
N THR A 368 -16.00 -20.55 -12.69
CA THR A 368 -15.35 -20.85 -11.42
C THR A 368 -14.33 -19.77 -11.11
N ILE A 369 -14.51 -19.09 -9.96
CA ILE A 369 -13.67 -17.97 -9.53
C ILE A 369 -12.79 -18.43 -8.37
N PRO A 370 -11.45 -18.29 -8.44
CA PRO A 370 -10.60 -18.54 -7.29
C PRO A 370 -10.82 -17.48 -6.20
N VAL A 371 -10.91 -17.91 -4.94
CA VAL A 371 -11.07 -17.05 -3.76
C VAL A 371 -9.98 -17.31 -2.72
N MET A 372 -9.98 -16.55 -1.62
CA MET A 372 -8.94 -16.62 -0.58
C MET A 372 -8.65 -18.05 -0.09
N PHE A 373 -7.37 -18.31 0.23
CA PHE A 373 -6.87 -19.57 0.79
C PHE A 373 -6.99 -20.78 -0.16
N GLY A 374 -6.89 -20.57 -1.48
CA GLY A 374 -6.87 -21.65 -2.47
C GLY A 374 -8.24 -22.29 -2.72
N ARG A 375 -9.32 -21.63 -2.31
CA ARG A 375 -10.69 -22.09 -2.54
C ARG A 375 -11.20 -21.62 -3.90
N THR A 376 -12.28 -22.24 -4.37
CA THR A 376 -12.99 -21.85 -5.60
C THR A 376 -14.46 -21.62 -5.31
N LEU A 377 -15.03 -20.59 -5.94
CA LEU A 377 -16.45 -20.29 -5.95
C LEU A 377 -17.00 -20.65 -7.33
N GLU A 378 -17.94 -21.58 -7.40
CA GLU A 378 -18.65 -21.85 -8.64
C GLU A 378 -19.83 -20.89 -8.75
N VAL A 379 -19.91 -20.19 -9.88
CA VAL A 379 -20.98 -19.27 -10.23
C VAL A 379 -21.87 -20.00 -11.23
N PRO A 380 -23.02 -20.56 -10.80
CA PRO A 380 -23.82 -21.45 -11.66
C PRO A 380 -24.37 -20.71 -12.89
N GLU A 381 -24.80 -19.47 -12.69
CA GLU A 381 -25.36 -18.63 -13.74
C GLU A 381 -24.76 -17.23 -13.61
N SER A 382 -23.96 -16.82 -14.61
CA SER A 382 -23.38 -15.49 -14.69
C SER A 382 -23.61 -14.87 -16.07
N TYR A 383 -23.74 -13.55 -16.08
CA TYR A 383 -23.95 -12.75 -17.28
C TYR A 383 -23.43 -11.32 -17.07
N ASN A 384 -22.47 -10.88 -17.89
CA ASN A 384 -21.98 -9.49 -17.96
C ASN A 384 -21.76 -8.78 -16.60
N GLY A 385 -21.09 -9.46 -15.65
CA GLY A 385 -20.81 -8.93 -14.31
C GLY A 385 -21.94 -9.09 -13.28
N VAL A 386 -23.06 -9.70 -13.69
CA VAL A 386 -24.16 -10.11 -12.80
C VAL A 386 -24.09 -11.62 -12.58
N ALA A 387 -24.31 -12.06 -11.35
CA ALA A 387 -24.31 -13.47 -10.98
C ALA A 387 -25.58 -13.82 -10.21
N ARG A 388 -26.10 -15.02 -10.45
CA ARG A 388 -27.27 -15.58 -9.75
C ARG A 388 -26.85 -16.76 -8.90
N PHE A 389 -27.30 -16.73 -7.64
CA PHE A 389 -27.01 -17.77 -6.65
C PHE A 389 -28.24 -18.09 -5.83
N ASN A 390 -28.28 -19.33 -5.32
CA ASN A 390 -29.18 -19.69 -4.24
C ASN A 390 -28.57 -19.21 -2.90
N PHE A 391 -29.41 -18.70 -2.00
CA PHE A 391 -28.98 -18.22 -0.68
C PHE A 391 -28.24 -19.30 0.11
N GLU A 392 -28.78 -20.52 0.13
CA GLU A 392 -28.18 -21.67 0.81
C GLU A 392 -26.79 -22.03 0.24
N TYR A 393 -26.56 -21.80 -1.05
CA TYR A 393 -25.25 -22.02 -1.66
C TYR A 393 -24.20 -21.04 -1.13
N LEU A 394 -24.56 -19.76 -0.97
CA LEU A 394 -23.64 -18.71 -0.50
C LEU A 394 -23.41 -18.74 1.02
N CYS A 395 -24.47 -18.98 1.79
CA CYS A 395 -24.43 -18.87 3.26
C CYS A 395 -24.33 -20.22 3.97
N GLY A 396 -24.81 -21.31 3.34
CA GLY A 396 -24.81 -22.66 3.93
C GLY A 396 -23.52 -23.44 3.67
N ARG A 397 -22.61 -22.93 2.84
CA ARG A 397 -21.31 -23.55 2.54
C ARG A 397 -20.18 -22.58 2.85
N PRO A 398 -19.00 -23.05 3.30
CA PRO A 398 -17.82 -22.21 3.55
C PRO A 398 -17.09 -21.80 2.26
N VAL A 399 -17.85 -21.47 1.20
CA VAL A 399 -17.33 -21.01 -0.11
C VAL A 399 -16.87 -19.55 -0.07
N LEU A 400 -17.35 -18.74 0.87
CA LEU A 400 -16.94 -17.35 1.05
C LEU A 400 -16.12 -17.17 2.34
N CYS A 401 -15.30 -16.11 2.39
CA CYS A 401 -14.61 -15.71 3.62
C CYS A 401 -15.67 -15.43 4.71
N SER A 402 -15.42 -15.87 5.94
CA SER A 402 -16.32 -15.75 7.10
C SER A 402 -16.84 -14.33 7.34
N SER A 403 -16.18 -13.29 6.80
CA SER A 403 -16.62 -11.90 6.85
C SER A 403 -17.83 -11.57 5.96
N TRP A 404 -18.07 -12.28 4.84
CA TRP A 404 -19.23 -12.03 3.96
C TRP A 404 -20.55 -12.48 4.58
N SER A 405 -20.52 -13.51 5.42
CA SER A 405 -21.70 -13.99 6.16
C SER A 405 -22.29 -12.91 7.07
N SER A 406 -21.46 -11.99 7.57
CA SER A 406 -21.90 -10.89 8.45
C SER A 406 -22.51 -9.67 7.73
N ARG A 407 -22.36 -9.55 6.40
CA ARG A 407 -22.95 -8.45 5.60
C ARG A 407 -24.31 -8.77 5.02
N LEU A 408 -24.68 -10.05 4.94
CA LEU A 408 -26.03 -10.45 4.62
C LEU A 408 -26.87 -10.41 5.91
N HIS A 409 -27.24 -9.20 6.35
CA HIS A 409 -28.54 -9.05 6.99
C HIS A 409 -29.62 -9.21 5.90
N CYS A 410 -29.75 -10.44 5.40
CA CYS A 410 -30.94 -10.90 4.77
C CYS A 410 -31.84 -11.41 5.89
N SER A 411 -32.76 -10.55 6.32
CA SER A 411 -33.97 -11.02 6.96
C SER A 411 -34.61 -12.05 6.00
N GLY A 412 -34.87 -13.25 6.53
CA GLY A 412 -35.26 -14.44 5.76
C GLY A 412 -36.50 -14.28 4.90
#